data_AF-A0A2D5CWA3-F1
#
_entry.id   AF-A0A2D5CWA3-F1
#
_cell.length_a   1.000
_cell.length_b   1.000
_cell.length_c   1.000
_cell.angle_alpha   90.00
_cell.angle_beta   90.00
_cell.angle_gamma   90.00
#
_symmetry.space_group_name_H-M   'P 1'
#
loop_
_entity.id
_entity.type
_entity.pdbx_description
1 polymer ?
#
loop_
_entity_poly.entity_id
_entity_poly.type
_entity_poly.pdbx_seq_one_letter_code
_entity_poly.pdbx_strand_id
1 'polypeptide(L)'
;SVFDAEDFESFSPETTNLAPWKAYINRFNSSGNYQDGYQVDPAPNGPQISALASGEGEVEQGDQYLNVYSNYDDGHHQVGFLETNVFLEYSVIDTMSGNYSFTFDAKRPSSQAVVEPSTAHAFVKKLDPNQGYSTYYYDSLEMTEIEDNVWSSHNIDFALDETIDPGKILQIGFVNYSTNYGPTGVYYDNIEITTDNIPPEPKEPTSDDSCPGNVPQSHDGYQLIWSDTFDDSSLNLNNWQYMYGDGSAYGIPGWGNNEIQLYGDSDANTYLANGCLFIVPRYDASTNTFFSSRLRSFEKQEFQFGRIDVSFSVPEINGVWPAIWMMPEESIYGGWPASGEIDLVETKDTTSQILYTTIHYGIENYRTAGRVTNFPFLNKLSNVEEHNIISLIWDEDSFSWLVNNNEVYTVNFSALEGLDPNPFLESFHMLLNVAVGGHFPAQLPVGEEFCNYDDECLDSKKLIIDYVAYYSKDT
;
A
#
# COMPACT_ATOMS: atom_id res chain seq x y z
N SER A 1 -7.05 -11.26 -9.41
CA SER A 1 -8.11 -10.28 -9.14
C SER A 1 -9.35 -10.67 -9.93
N VAL A 2 -10.50 -10.06 -9.66
CA VAL A 2 -11.73 -10.23 -10.46
C VAL A 2 -11.70 -9.37 -11.73
N PHE A 3 -10.91 -8.29 -11.69
CA PHE A 3 -10.69 -7.32 -12.75
C PHE A 3 -9.22 -7.36 -13.15
N ASP A 4 -8.93 -7.53 -14.43
CA ASP A 4 -7.56 -7.46 -14.94
C ASP A 4 -7.14 -5.99 -15.08
N ALA A 5 -5.90 -5.68 -14.70
CA ALA A 5 -5.29 -4.38 -14.98
C ALA A 5 -4.93 -4.28 -16.47
N GLU A 6 -4.90 -3.06 -16.99
CA GLU A 6 -4.60 -2.78 -18.39
C GLU A 6 -3.62 -1.60 -18.50
N ASP A 7 -2.42 -1.88 -18.99
CA ASP A 7 -1.35 -0.94 -19.32
C ASP A 7 -1.18 -0.78 -20.85
N PHE A 8 -2.02 -1.46 -21.64
CA PHE A 8 -2.03 -1.48 -23.11
C PHE A 8 -0.75 -1.94 -23.83
N GLU A 9 0.35 -2.18 -23.10
CA GLU A 9 1.63 -2.67 -23.62
C GLU A 9 1.55 -4.07 -24.21
N SER A 10 0.53 -4.84 -23.80
CA SER A 10 0.27 -6.17 -24.35
C SER A 10 -0.30 -6.14 -25.78
N PHE A 11 -0.83 -5.00 -26.24
CA PHE A 11 -1.43 -4.86 -27.56
C PHE A 11 -0.41 -4.39 -28.59
N SER A 12 -0.41 -5.01 -29.78
CA SER A 12 0.34 -4.44 -30.91
C SER A 12 -0.34 -3.15 -31.43
N PRO A 13 0.39 -2.12 -31.88
CA PRO A 13 -0.19 -0.93 -32.54
C PRO A 13 -1.03 -1.27 -33.78
N GLU A 14 -0.76 -2.40 -34.42
CA GLU A 14 -1.51 -2.89 -35.60
C GLU A 14 -2.75 -3.72 -35.23
N THR A 15 -3.01 -3.91 -33.93
CA THR A 15 -4.18 -4.64 -33.44
C THR A 15 -5.44 -3.89 -33.89
N THR A 16 -6.46 -4.58 -34.39
CA THR A 16 -7.72 -3.92 -34.79
C THR A 16 -8.83 -4.08 -33.76
N ASN A 17 -8.52 -4.69 -32.61
CA ASN A 17 -9.48 -5.08 -31.58
C ASN A 17 -8.83 -5.05 -30.18
N LEU A 18 -9.28 -4.14 -29.33
CA LEU A 18 -8.83 -4.04 -27.93
C LEU A 18 -9.67 -4.90 -26.97
N ALA A 19 -10.17 -6.07 -27.39
CA ALA A 19 -10.93 -6.91 -26.47
C ALA A 19 -10.10 -7.21 -25.19
N PRO A 20 -10.68 -7.08 -23.98
CA PRO A 20 -12.11 -7.11 -23.66
C PRO A 20 -12.86 -5.76 -23.67
N TRP A 21 -12.21 -4.66 -24.08
CA TRP A 21 -12.87 -3.35 -24.17
C TRP A 21 -14.09 -3.37 -25.09
N LYS A 22 -15.04 -2.46 -24.85
CA LYS A 22 -16.23 -2.27 -25.67
C LYS A 22 -16.36 -0.80 -25.99
N ALA A 23 -17.09 -0.49 -27.06
CA ALA A 23 -17.48 0.88 -27.32
C ALA A 23 -18.91 1.02 -27.83
N TYR A 24 -19.51 2.15 -27.46
CA TYR A 24 -20.88 2.47 -27.82
C TYR A 24 -21.03 3.97 -28.06
N ILE A 25 -21.68 4.32 -29.17
CA ILE A 25 -21.91 5.70 -29.57
C ILE A 25 -23.38 6.03 -29.37
N ASN A 26 -23.67 7.09 -28.61
CA ASN A 26 -25.01 7.65 -28.47
C ASN A 26 -25.10 8.98 -29.24
N ARG A 27 -26.21 9.17 -29.96
CA ARG A 27 -26.50 10.37 -30.74
C ARG A 27 -27.59 11.18 -30.06
N PHE A 28 -27.33 12.47 -29.89
CA PHE A 28 -28.27 13.41 -29.29
C PHE A 28 -28.54 14.56 -30.26
N ASN A 29 -29.77 15.06 -30.31
CA ASN A 29 -30.03 16.29 -31.07
C ASN A 29 -29.41 17.51 -30.39
N SER A 30 -29.37 18.65 -31.08
CA SER A 30 -28.79 19.90 -30.55
C SER A 30 -29.45 20.43 -29.28
N SER A 31 -30.62 19.91 -28.89
CA SER A 31 -31.31 20.23 -27.65
C SER A 31 -31.03 19.23 -26.52
N GLY A 32 -30.12 18.28 -26.70
CA GLY A 32 -29.75 17.30 -25.68
C GLY A 32 -30.67 16.08 -25.58
N ASN A 33 -31.61 15.90 -26.52
CA ASN A 33 -32.49 14.73 -26.48
C ASN A 33 -31.83 13.56 -27.22
N TYR A 34 -31.77 12.42 -26.55
CA TYR A 34 -31.34 11.14 -27.14
C TYR A 34 -32.14 10.82 -28.40
N GLN A 35 -31.46 10.35 -29.44
CA GLN A 35 -32.05 9.93 -30.71
C GLN A 35 -31.96 8.42 -30.87
N ASP A 36 -30.74 7.92 -30.92
CA ASP A 36 -30.38 6.51 -31.12
C ASP A 36 -28.91 6.28 -30.72
N GLY A 37 -28.44 5.04 -30.85
CA GLY A 37 -27.07 4.68 -30.57
C GLY A 37 -26.70 3.33 -31.19
N TYR A 38 -25.41 3.04 -31.26
CA TYR A 38 -24.90 1.82 -31.86
C TYR A 38 -23.62 1.35 -31.17
N GLN A 39 -23.50 0.03 -31.06
CA GLN A 39 -22.30 -0.63 -30.59
C GLN A 39 -21.25 -0.66 -31.70
N VAL A 40 -19.98 -0.54 -31.31
CA VAL A 40 -18.83 -0.78 -32.18
C VAL A 40 -18.25 -2.14 -31.83
N ASP A 41 -18.22 -3.03 -32.83
CA ASP A 41 -17.73 -4.41 -32.71
C ASP A 41 -16.95 -4.78 -33.99
N PRO A 42 -15.68 -5.22 -33.92
CA PRO A 42 -14.87 -5.45 -32.70
C PRO A 42 -14.60 -4.17 -31.88
N ALA A 43 -14.07 -4.36 -30.66
CA ALA A 43 -13.67 -3.26 -29.80
C ALA A 43 -12.71 -2.30 -30.53
N PRO A 44 -12.79 -0.99 -30.29
CA PRO A 44 -12.10 -0.04 -31.15
C PRO A 44 -10.59 0.03 -30.89
N ASN A 45 -9.80 -0.38 -31.89
CA ASN A 45 -8.48 0.21 -32.14
C ASN A 45 -8.46 0.75 -33.57
N GLY A 46 -8.69 2.05 -33.75
CA GLY A 46 -8.74 2.65 -35.08
C GLY A 46 -9.11 4.13 -35.08
N PRO A 47 -8.98 4.83 -36.21
CA PRO A 47 -8.92 6.29 -36.29
C PRO A 47 -10.25 7.00 -36.00
N GLN A 48 -11.28 6.26 -35.60
CA GLN A 48 -12.65 6.74 -35.53
C GLN A 48 -13.05 7.14 -34.13
N ILE A 49 -12.72 6.36 -33.09
CA ILE A 49 -13.24 6.60 -31.74
C ILE A 49 -12.24 6.34 -30.62
N SER A 50 -11.33 5.39 -30.82
CA SER A 50 -10.20 5.22 -29.94
C SER A 50 -9.11 4.47 -30.65
N ALA A 51 -7.88 4.80 -30.32
CA ALA A 51 -6.73 4.11 -30.83
C ALA A 51 -5.66 4.01 -29.76
N LEU A 52 -4.80 3.00 -29.88
CA LEU A 52 -3.51 3.02 -29.21
C LEU A 52 -2.71 4.20 -29.76
N ALA A 53 -2.25 5.05 -28.86
CA ALA A 53 -1.35 6.15 -29.15
C ALA A 53 0.02 5.85 -28.54
N SER A 54 1.03 6.55 -29.04
CA SER A 54 2.41 6.43 -28.59
C SER A 54 3.17 7.74 -28.79
N GLY A 55 4.32 7.87 -28.11
CA GLY A 55 5.26 8.98 -28.29
C GLY A 55 5.06 10.18 -27.36
N GLU A 56 4.00 10.20 -26.56
CA GLU A 56 3.77 11.16 -25.46
C GLU A 56 3.68 10.46 -24.08
N GLY A 57 3.93 9.14 -24.05
CA GLY A 57 4.13 8.36 -22.83
C GLY A 57 5.40 8.80 -22.10
N GLU A 58 5.36 8.73 -20.78
CA GLU A 58 6.53 8.90 -19.93
C GLU A 58 7.03 7.53 -19.47
N VAL A 59 7.97 7.47 -18.53
CA VAL A 59 8.58 6.19 -18.12
C VAL A 59 7.51 5.22 -17.58
N GLU A 60 6.48 5.72 -16.93
CA GLU A 60 5.43 4.93 -16.26
C GLU A 60 4.28 4.50 -17.18
N GLN A 61 4.06 5.21 -18.29
CA GLN A 61 3.02 4.89 -19.30
C GLN A 61 3.55 4.08 -20.47
N GLY A 62 4.84 3.70 -20.43
CA GLY A 62 5.45 2.92 -21.48
C GLY A 62 5.35 3.53 -22.88
N ASP A 63 5.22 2.66 -23.87
CA ASP A 63 5.17 3.04 -25.28
C ASP A 63 3.74 3.23 -25.78
N GLN A 64 2.73 2.65 -25.13
CA GLN A 64 1.38 2.48 -25.66
C GLN A 64 0.30 2.77 -24.63
N TYR A 65 -0.63 3.66 -24.99
CA TYR A 65 -1.75 4.05 -24.13
C TYR A 65 -3.01 4.29 -24.95
N LEU A 66 -4.17 4.29 -24.30
CA LEU A 66 -5.45 4.45 -24.97
C LEU A 66 -5.77 5.93 -25.21
N ASN A 67 -5.95 6.33 -26.46
CA ASN A 67 -6.55 7.62 -26.80
C ASN A 67 -8.04 7.44 -27.08
N VAL A 68 -8.91 8.09 -26.31
CA VAL A 68 -10.36 8.12 -26.56
C VAL A 68 -10.75 9.45 -27.18
N TYR A 69 -11.55 9.42 -28.23
CA TYR A 69 -12.06 10.58 -28.96
C TYR A 69 -13.39 10.28 -29.65
N SER A 70 -14.04 11.30 -30.19
CA SER A 70 -15.37 11.17 -30.76
C SER A 70 -15.36 10.53 -32.14
N ASN A 71 -16.47 9.92 -32.54
CA ASN A 71 -16.66 9.35 -33.88
C ASN A 71 -16.73 10.40 -34.99
N TYR A 72 -15.58 10.90 -35.43
CA TYR A 72 -15.51 11.93 -36.46
C TYR A 72 -15.99 11.52 -37.85
N ASP A 73 -16.20 10.22 -38.10
CA ASP A 73 -16.83 9.73 -39.33
C ASP A 73 -18.36 9.77 -39.29
N ASP A 74 -18.96 10.08 -38.13
CA ASP A 74 -20.40 10.16 -37.97
C ASP A 74 -20.93 11.57 -38.33
N GLY A 75 -21.72 11.62 -39.40
CA GLY A 75 -22.35 12.85 -39.88
C GLY A 75 -23.24 13.56 -38.86
N HIS A 76 -23.68 12.88 -37.79
CA HIS A 76 -24.58 13.43 -36.77
C HIS A 76 -23.99 14.61 -36.00
N HIS A 77 -22.66 14.74 -35.97
CA HIS A 77 -21.96 15.94 -35.46
C HIS A 77 -22.48 17.26 -36.06
N GLN A 78 -23.04 17.24 -37.28
CA GLN A 78 -23.56 18.45 -37.95
C GLN A 78 -24.92 18.92 -37.41
N VAL A 79 -25.68 18.04 -36.78
CA VAL A 79 -27.08 18.29 -36.38
C VAL A 79 -27.32 18.09 -34.88
N GLY A 80 -26.29 17.66 -34.16
CA GLY A 80 -26.35 17.36 -32.74
C GLY A 80 -24.97 17.07 -32.16
N PHE A 81 -24.92 16.20 -31.16
CA PHE A 81 -23.66 15.77 -30.55
C PHE A 81 -23.61 14.28 -30.36
N LEU A 82 -22.38 13.80 -30.26
CA LEU A 82 -22.06 12.40 -30.00
C LEU A 82 -21.53 12.26 -28.59
N GLU A 83 -21.97 11.22 -27.93
CA GLU A 83 -21.36 10.66 -26.74
C GLU A 83 -20.67 9.36 -27.14
N THR A 84 -19.35 9.33 -26.99
CA THR A 84 -18.51 8.18 -27.35
C THR A 84 -18.03 7.51 -26.10
N ASN A 85 -18.51 6.29 -25.85
CA ASN A 85 -18.17 5.52 -24.66
C ASN A 85 -17.18 4.42 -25.04
N VAL A 86 -16.09 4.28 -24.29
CA VAL A 86 -15.11 3.18 -24.40
C VAL A 86 -14.91 2.61 -22.99
N PHE A 87 -15.26 1.34 -22.77
CA PHE A 87 -15.41 0.80 -21.42
C PHE A 87 -15.19 -0.71 -21.32
N LEU A 88 -14.87 -1.17 -20.11
CA LEU A 88 -14.91 -2.56 -19.70
C LEU A 88 -16.29 -2.87 -19.07
N GLU A 89 -16.76 -4.09 -19.24
CA GLU A 89 -18.07 -4.53 -18.74
C GLU A 89 -17.98 -5.86 -18.02
N TYR A 90 -18.54 -5.90 -16.82
CA TYR A 90 -18.50 -7.06 -15.94
C TYR A 90 -19.90 -7.47 -15.50
N SER A 91 -20.12 -8.77 -15.39
CA SER A 91 -21.29 -9.32 -14.68
C SER A 91 -20.93 -9.43 -13.21
N VAL A 92 -21.67 -8.74 -12.35
CA VAL A 92 -21.45 -8.79 -10.91
C VAL A 92 -21.94 -10.14 -10.38
N ILE A 93 -21.08 -10.86 -9.66
CA ILE A 93 -21.42 -12.15 -9.02
C ILE A 93 -21.45 -12.00 -7.50
N ASP A 94 -22.03 -12.97 -6.80
CA ASP A 94 -22.23 -12.95 -5.34
C ASP A 94 -20.93 -12.75 -4.53
N THR A 95 -19.75 -13.00 -5.11
CA THR A 95 -18.45 -12.77 -4.48
C THR A 95 -17.84 -11.40 -4.76
N MET A 96 -18.52 -10.54 -5.53
CA MET A 96 -18.11 -9.17 -5.83
C MET A 96 -18.91 -8.22 -4.94
N SER A 97 -18.41 -7.97 -3.73
CA SER A 97 -19.00 -7.03 -2.76
C SER A 97 -17.89 -6.33 -1.97
N GLY A 98 -18.22 -5.17 -1.41
CA GLY A 98 -17.25 -4.28 -0.74
C GLY A 98 -17.04 -2.99 -1.54
N ASN A 99 -16.11 -2.12 -1.11
CA ASN A 99 -15.77 -0.95 -1.91
C ASN A 99 -14.61 -1.23 -2.84
N TYR A 100 -14.61 -0.50 -3.94
CA TYR A 100 -13.73 -0.60 -5.08
C TYR A 100 -13.29 0.80 -5.50
N SER A 101 -12.12 0.89 -6.12
CA SER A 101 -11.62 2.10 -6.74
C SER A 101 -11.27 1.80 -8.18
N PHE A 102 -11.83 2.55 -9.12
CA PHE A 102 -11.41 2.56 -10.52
C PHE A 102 -10.31 3.61 -10.66
N THR A 103 -9.06 3.17 -10.84
CA THR A 103 -7.87 4.02 -10.97
C THR A 103 -7.34 4.01 -12.40
N PHE A 104 -6.76 5.13 -12.83
CA PHE A 104 -6.16 5.29 -14.15
C PHE A 104 -5.28 6.54 -14.20
N ASP A 105 -4.30 6.54 -15.10
CA ASP A 105 -3.54 7.72 -15.48
C ASP A 105 -4.17 8.39 -16.69
N ALA A 106 -4.03 9.71 -16.78
CA ALA A 106 -4.50 10.44 -17.94
C ALA A 106 -3.61 11.65 -18.27
N LYS A 107 -3.68 12.06 -19.54
CA LYS A 107 -3.00 13.26 -20.05
C LYS A 107 -3.74 13.83 -21.24
N ARG A 108 -3.70 15.15 -21.40
CA ARG A 108 -4.22 15.81 -22.59
C ARG A 108 -3.22 15.70 -23.74
N PRO A 109 -3.64 15.19 -24.92
CA PRO A 109 -2.78 15.08 -26.10
C PRO A 109 -2.23 16.44 -26.57
N SER A 110 -1.02 16.46 -27.12
CA SER A 110 -0.49 17.67 -27.76
C SER A 110 -1.27 18.12 -29.01
N SER A 111 -2.06 17.22 -29.61
CA SER A 111 -2.87 17.47 -30.80
C SER A 111 -4.22 16.78 -30.75
N GLN A 112 -5.26 17.40 -31.32
CA GLN A 112 -6.66 16.90 -31.27
C GLN A 112 -7.19 16.66 -29.84
N ALA A 113 -6.62 17.36 -28.87
CA ALA A 113 -7.07 17.39 -27.48
C ALA A 113 -8.51 17.85 -27.34
N VAL A 114 -9.17 17.39 -26.27
CA VAL A 114 -10.45 17.93 -25.84
C VAL A 114 -10.39 19.45 -25.65
N VAL A 115 -11.37 20.13 -26.26
CA VAL A 115 -11.58 21.57 -26.11
C VAL A 115 -13.07 21.89 -26.03
N GLU A 116 -13.41 22.85 -25.18
CA GLU A 116 -14.75 23.41 -25.08
C GLU A 116 -15.31 23.82 -26.46
N PRO A 117 -16.56 23.45 -26.80
CA PRO A 117 -17.61 22.91 -25.92
C PRO A 117 -17.65 21.38 -25.81
N SER A 118 -16.60 20.69 -26.29
CA SER A 118 -16.49 19.25 -26.15
C SER A 118 -15.97 18.93 -24.75
N THR A 119 -16.46 17.84 -24.17
CA THR A 119 -16.05 17.41 -22.82
C THR A 119 -15.60 15.97 -22.80
N ALA A 120 -14.83 15.61 -21.78
CA ALA A 120 -14.36 14.26 -21.52
C ALA A 120 -14.58 13.90 -20.04
N HIS A 121 -14.96 12.67 -19.77
CA HIS A 121 -15.17 12.16 -18.42
C HIS A 121 -14.69 10.71 -18.29
N ALA A 122 -14.22 10.34 -17.11
CA ALA A 122 -14.16 8.94 -16.67
C ALA A 122 -15.45 8.59 -15.91
N PHE A 123 -15.88 7.34 -15.92
CA PHE A 123 -17.13 6.94 -15.28
C PHE A 123 -17.14 5.53 -14.68
N VAL A 124 -18.00 5.36 -13.67
CA VAL A 124 -18.46 4.08 -13.13
C VAL A 124 -19.98 4.02 -13.22
N LYS A 125 -20.52 2.93 -13.75
CA LYS A 125 -21.96 2.78 -14.02
C LYS A 125 -22.46 1.39 -13.68
N LYS A 126 -23.61 1.31 -13.00
CA LYS A 126 -24.30 0.03 -12.74
C LYS A 126 -25.66 -0.02 -13.42
N LEU A 127 -25.91 -1.16 -14.07
CA LEU A 127 -27.10 -1.40 -14.88
C LEU A 127 -27.86 -2.62 -14.38
N ASP A 128 -29.18 -2.51 -14.36
CA ASP A 128 -30.05 -3.64 -14.03
C ASP A 128 -30.59 -4.31 -15.31
N PRO A 129 -30.05 -5.46 -15.74
CA PRO A 129 -30.53 -6.15 -16.93
C PRO A 129 -32.00 -6.60 -16.81
N ASN A 130 -32.51 -6.78 -15.59
CA ASN A 130 -33.92 -7.16 -15.36
C ASN A 130 -34.89 -5.97 -15.44
N GLN A 131 -34.37 -4.74 -15.49
CA GLN A 131 -35.13 -3.50 -15.66
C GLN A 131 -34.75 -2.83 -16.99
N GLY A 132 -34.57 -3.62 -18.04
CA GLY A 132 -34.25 -3.12 -19.38
C GLY A 132 -32.91 -2.38 -19.45
N TYR A 133 -31.93 -2.81 -18.67
CA TYR A 133 -30.61 -2.17 -18.55
C TYR A 133 -30.69 -0.73 -18.04
N SER A 134 -31.69 -0.42 -17.21
CA SER A 134 -31.76 0.90 -16.56
C SER A 134 -30.54 1.12 -15.66
N THR A 135 -29.99 2.34 -15.74
CA THR A 135 -28.91 2.78 -14.87
C THR A 135 -29.47 3.17 -13.52
N TYR A 136 -28.98 2.54 -12.45
CA TYR A 136 -29.39 2.86 -11.07
C TYR A 136 -28.26 3.45 -10.23
N TYR A 137 -27.02 3.41 -10.74
CA TYR A 137 -25.86 4.10 -10.19
C TYR A 137 -25.00 4.62 -11.34
N TYR A 138 -24.55 5.86 -11.22
CA TYR A 138 -23.63 6.51 -12.15
C TYR A 138 -22.81 7.53 -11.36
N ASP A 139 -21.50 7.41 -11.45
CA ASP A 139 -20.55 8.40 -10.94
C ASP A 139 -19.52 8.70 -12.02
N SER A 140 -18.96 9.91 -12.00
CA SER A 140 -18.09 10.39 -13.08
C SER A 140 -17.12 11.47 -12.62
N LEU A 141 -15.92 11.46 -13.20
CA LEU A 141 -14.89 12.48 -13.03
C LEU A 141 -14.76 13.31 -14.32
N GLU A 142 -14.66 14.63 -14.17
CA GLU A 142 -14.45 15.60 -15.26
C GLU A 142 -12.97 15.57 -15.70
N MET A 143 -12.72 15.38 -17.01
CA MET A 143 -11.38 15.24 -17.58
C MET A 143 -11.06 16.28 -18.68
N THR A 144 -11.96 17.22 -18.97
CA THR A 144 -11.81 18.23 -20.03
C THR A 144 -10.64 19.18 -19.74
N GLU A 145 -10.40 19.50 -18.47
CA GLU A 145 -9.33 20.41 -18.06
C GLU A 145 -8.02 19.71 -17.64
N ILE A 146 -7.83 18.41 -17.92
CA ILE A 146 -6.60 17.68 -17.55
C ILE A 146 -5.32 18.25 -18.19
N GLU A 147 -4.18 18.30 -17.49
CA GLU A 147 -2.97 18.95 -18.01
C GLU A 147 -2.39 18.29 -19.28
N ASP A 148 -1.70 19.07 -20.12
CA ASP A 148 -1.12 18.63 -21.40
C ASP A 148 0.39 18.35 -21.34
N ASN A 149 1.03 18.73 -20.25
CA ASN A 149 2.49 18.66 -20.08
C ASN A 149 2.95 17.53 -19.16
N VAL A 150 2.05 16.90 -18.42
CA VAL A 150 2.33 15.85 -17.43
C VAL A 150 1.19 14.84 -17.41
N TRP A 151 1.50 13.57 -17.19
CA TRP A 151 0.49 12.56 -16.82
C TRP A 151 0.08 12.75 -15.35
N SER A 152 -1.17 12.44 -15.02
CA SER A 152 -1.64 12.43 -13.63
C SER A 152 -2.60 11.28 -13.39
N SER A 153 -2.59 10.68 -12.20
CA SER A 153 -3.52 9.64 -11.80
C SER A 153 -4.79 10.19 -11.21
N HIS A 154 -5.84 9.40 -11.41
CA HIS A 154 -7.19 9.70 -11.01
C HIS A 154 -7.87 8.44 -10.50
N ASN A 155 -8.93 8.63 -9.70
CA ASN A 155 -9.74 7.53 -9.21
C ASN A 155 -11.23 7.88 -9.13
N ILE A 156 -12.09 6.87 -9.24
CA ILE A 156 -13.51 6.93 -8.91
C ILE A 156 -13.82 5.78 -7.95
N ASP A 157 -14.18 6.11 -6.71
CA ASP A 157 -14.54 5.13 -5.70
C ASP A 157 -16.01 4.72 -5.81
N PHE A 158 -16.29 3.42 -5.71
CA PHE A 158 -17.65 2.88 -5.76
C PHE A 158 -17.79 1.64 -4.87
N ALA A 159 -18.97 1.39 -4.35
CA ALA A 159 -19.27 0.16 -3.60
C ALA A 159 -19.99 -0.85 -4.48
N LEU A 160 -19.82 -2.16 -4.26
CA LEU A 160 -20.75 -3.20 -4.71
C LEU A 160 -21.49 -3.79 -3.50
N ASP A 161 -22.81 -3.70 -3.54
CA ASP A 161 -23.69 -4.20 -2.48
C ASP A 161 -23.98 -5.70 -2.69
N GLU A 162 -23.61 -6.53 -1.71
CA GLU A 162 -23.76 -7.99 -1.74
C GLU A 162 -25.20 -8.50 -1.92
N THR A 163 -26.21 -7.66 -1.67
CA THR A 163 -27.62 -8.04 -1.79
C THR A 163 -28.28 -7.50 -3.06
N ILE A 164 -27.85 -6.34 -3.55
CA ILE A 164 -28.49 -5.62 -4.65
C ILE A 164 -27.78 -5.88 -5.98
N ASP A 165 -26.45 -5.90 -5.94
CA ASP A 165 -25.62 -5.88 -7.15
C ASP A 165 -25.37 -7.25 -7.80
N PRO A 166 -25.45 -8.41 -7.13
CA PRO A 166 -25.29 -9.68 -7.83
C PRO A 166 -26.30 -9.90 -8.97
N GLY A 167 -25.80 -10.34 -10.12
CA GLY A 167 -26.54 -10.47 -11.37
C GLY A 167 -26.78 -9.16 -12.12
N LYS A 168 -26.26 -8.03 -11.63
CA LYS A 168 -26.26 -6.73 -12.32
C LYS A 168 -25.01 -6.59 -13.20
N ILE A 169 -24.96 -5.51 -13.95
CA ILE A 169 -23.83 -5.19 -14.84
C ILE A 169 -23.10 -3.97 -14.31
N LEU A 170 -21.77 -4.06 -14.24
CA LEU A 170 -20.86 -2.96 -13.96
C LEU A 170 -20.16 -2.55 -15.26
N GLN A 171 -20.18 -1.26 -15.58
CA GLN A 171 -19.42 -0.66 -16.68
C GLN A 171 -18.49 0.42 -16.12
N ILE A 172 -17.23 0.38 -16.53
CA ILE A 172 -16.21 1.36 -16.15
C ILE A 172 -15.39 1.78 -17.36
N GLY A 173 -15.08 3.05 -17.49
CA GLY A 173 -14.29 3.54 -18.62
C GLY A 173 -14.44 5.03 -18.86
N PHE A 174 -14.38 5.43 -20.12
CA PHE A 174 -14.24 6.82 -20.54
C PHE A 174 -15.32 7.23 -21.52
N VAL A 175 -15.75 8.48 -21.43
CA VAL A 175 -16.80 9.04 -22.27
C VAL A 175 -16.44 10.44 -22.75
N ASN A 176 -16.57 10.66 -24.05
CA ASN A 176 -16.33 11.95 -24.66
C ASN A 176 -17.59 12.48 -25.36
N TYR A 177 -17.89 13.75 -25.12
CA TYR A 177 -18.98 14.48 -25.75
C TYR A 177 -18.43 15.45 -26.76
N SER A 178 -18.83 15.33 -28.03
CA SER A 178 -18.38 16.25 -29.09
C SER A 178 -19.55 16.80 -29.89
N THR A 179 -19.52 18.11 -30.10
CA THR A 179 -20.41 18.83 -31.02
C THR A 179 -19.59 19.31 -32.21
N ASN A 180 -20.17 19.34 -33.42
CA ASN A 180 -19.56 19.98 -34.59
C ASN A 180 -18.12 19.53 -34.89
N TYR A 181 -17.84 18.22 -34.73
CA TYR A 181 -16.51 17.64 -34.93
C TYR A 181 -15.41 18.28 -34.06
N GLY A 182 -15.77 18.80 -32.89
CA GLY A 182 -14.82 19.34 -31.93
C GLY A 182 -13.84 18.25 -31.44
N PRO A 183 -12.54 18.57 -31.30
CA PRO A 183 -11.56 17.61 -30.83
C PRO A 183 -11.86 17.19 -29.39
N THR A 184 -11.58 15.93 -29.05
CA THR A 184 -11.94 15.29 -27.77
C THR A 184 -10.86 14.36 -27.22
N GLY A 185 -9.69 14.28 -27.88
CA GLY A 185 -8.65 13.36 -27.47
C GLY A 185 -8.28 13.53 -26.00
N VAL A 186 -8.25 12.42 -25.28
CA VAL A 186 -7.65 12.28 -23.95
C VAL A 186 -6.93 10.94 -23.93
N TYR A 187 -5.70 10.95 -23.46
CA TYR A 187 -4.91 9.73 -23.24
C TYR A 187 -5.22 9.15 -21.87
N TYR A 188 -5.34 7.83 -21.80
CA TYR A 188 -5.61 7.06 -20.60
C TYR A 188 -4.70 5.83 -20.56
N ASP A 189 -4.18 5.52 -19.39
CA ASP A 189 -3.30 4.38 -19.19
C ASP A 189 -3.36 3.83 -17.75
N ASN A 190 -2.64 2.75 -17.47
CA ASN A 190 -2.46 2.15 -16.14
C ASN A 190 -3.79 1.94 -15.40
N ILE A 191 -4.73 1.30 -16.10
CA ILE A 191 -6.12 1.16 -15.67
C ILE A 191 -6.26 -0.04 -14.74
N GLU A 192 -6.83 0.19 -13.56
CA GLU A 192 -7.06 -0.87 -12.58
C GLU A 192 -8.39 -0.68 -11.84
N ILE A 193 -9.02 -1.80 -11.44
CA ILE A 193 -10.07 -1.78 -10.41
C ILE A 193 -9.53 -2.49 -9.18
N THR A 194 -9.30 -1.72 -8.12
CA THR A 194 -8.86 -2.23 -6.82
C THR A 194 -10.07 -2.37 -5.90
N THR A 195 -10.02 -3.27 -4.91
CA THR A 195 -10.96 -3.31 -3.77
C THR A 195 -10.31 -2.59 -2.61
N ASP A 196 -11.06 -1.77 -1.84
CA ASP A 196 -10.67 -1.09 -0.59
C ASP A 196 -9.21 -1.40 -0.23
N ASN A 197 -8.22 -0.66 -0.74
CA ASN A 197 -8.10 0.79 -0.80
C ASN A 197 -6.92 1.18 -1.71
N ILE A 198 -6.90 2.38 -2.34
CA ILE A 198 -5.73 3.29 -2.50
C ILE A 198 -6.30 4.69 -2.78
N PRO A 199 -5.87 5.74 -2.05
CA PRO A 199 -5.78 7.12 -2.56
C PRO A 199 -4.31 7.58 -2.66
N PRO A 200 -4.05 8.75 -3.30
CA PRO A 200 -3.90 8.97 -4.74
C PRO A 200 -2.53 8.47 -5.30
N GLU A 201 -2.25 8.78 -6.57
CA GLU A 201 -1.01 8.52 -7.35
C GLU A 201 0.28 8.37 -6.52
N PRO A 202 1.17 7.41 -6.85
CA PRO A 202 2.54 7.47 -6.38
C PRO A 202 3.13 8.83 -6.78
N LYS A 203 3.49 9.66 -5.79
CA LYS A 203 4.73 10.42 -5.95
C LYS A 203 5.75 9.42 -6.48
N GLU A 204 6.48 9.79 -7.54
CA GLU A 204 7.67 9.05 -7.93
C GLU A 204 8.37 8.56 -6.65
N PRO A 205 8.81 7.31 -6.56
CA PRO A 205 9.70 6.92 -5.51
C PRO A 205 11.06 7.53 -5.84
N THR A 206 11.13 8.85 -5.75
CA THR A 206 12.33 9.53 -5.32
C THR A 206 12.75 8.80 -4.05
N SER A 207 14.02 8.49 -3.96
CA SER A 207 14.66 7.96 -2.77
C SER A 207 14.68 8.96 -1.61
N ASP A 208 13.65 9.80 -1.51
CA ASP A 208 13.64 11.05 -0.75
C ASP A 208 13.26 10.78 0.70
N ASP A 209 13.93 9.80 1.31
CA ASP A 209 13.98 9.48 2.75
C ASP A 209 12.85 10.15 3.54
N SER A 210 11.60 9.82 3.21
CA SER A 210 10.46 10.63 3.63
C SER A 210 10.18 10.37 5.08
N CYS A 211 9.83 11.43 5.80
CA CYS A 211 9.51 11.38 7.20
C CYS A 211 8.30 12.29 7.46
N PRO A 212 7.20 11.78 8.02
CA PRO A 212 6.00 12.59 8.26
C PRO A 212 6.20 13.60 9.41
N GLY A 213 7.22 13.44 10.24
CA GLY A 213 7.56 14.36 11.33
C GLY A 213 6.54 14.32 12.47
N ASN A 214 5.97 13.15 12.73
CA ASN A 214 5.17 12.88 13.91
C ASN A 214 6.03 13.05 15.16
N VAL A 215 5.43 13.58 16.21
CA VAL A 215 6.10 13.78 17.50
C VAL A 215 5.39 13.00 18.60
N PRO A 216 6.09 12.60 19.67
CA PRO A 216 5.49 11.97 20.84
C PRO A 216 4.25 12.75 21.33
N GLN A 217 3.11 12.05 21.38
CA GLN A 217 1.82 12.64 21.75
C GLN A 217 1.64 12.68 23.28
N SER A 218 0.93 13.68 23.79
CA SER A 218 0.51 13.69 25.20
C SER A 218 -0.65 12.72 25.44
N HIS A 219 -0.60 11.96 26.52
CA HIS A 219 -1.65 11.00 26.89
C HIS A 219 -2.16 11.27 28.30
N ASP A 220 -3.48 11.32 28.47
CA ASP A 220 -4.09 11.54 29.79
C ASP A 220 -3.70 10.43 30.78
N GLY A 221 -3.18 10.82 31.95
CA GLY A 221 -2.73 9.88 32.98
C GLY A 221 -1.36 9.25 32.69
N TYR A 222 -0.59 9.78 31.74
CA TYR A 222 0.76 9.33 31.42
C TYR A 222 1.70 10.52 31.25
N GLN A 223 2.93 10.38 31.75
CA GLN A 223 4.01 11.34 31.59
C GLN A 223 5.09 10.75 30.68
N LEU A 224 5.49 11.50 29.63
CA LEU A 224 6.64 11.14 28.79
C LEU A 224 7.92 11.18 29.64
N ILE A 225 8.65 10.06 29.69
CA ILE A 225 9.88 9.91 30.48
C ILE A 225 11.12 9.65 29.63
N TRP A 226 10.94 9.14 28.40
CA TRP A 226 12.01 8.96 27.44
C TRP A 226 11.46 8.96 26.01
N SER A 227 12.25 9.47 25.06
CA SER A 227 11.97 9.33 23.63
C SER A 227 13.24 9.42 22.80
N ASP A 228 13.22 8.81 21.63
CA ASP A 228 14.16 9.04 20.54
C ASP A 228 13.35 9.47 19.31
N THR A 229 13.61 10.68 18.80
CA THR A 229 12.95 11.27 17.63
C THR A 229 13.85 11.26 16.39
N PHE A 230 15.03 10.64 16.48
CA PHE A 230 15.94 10.45 15.34
C PHE A 230 16.34 11.73 14.57
N ASP A 231 16.22 12.90 15.21
CA ASP A 231 16.62 14.21 14.66
C ASP A 231 18.14 14.42 14.62
N ASP A 232 18.90 13.56 15.30
CA ASP A 232 20.35 13.61 15.32
C ASP A 232 20.95 13.27 13.94
N SER A 233 22.18 13.72 13.66
CA SER A 233 22.86 13.42 12.39
C SER A 233 23.32 11.95 12.25
N SER A 234 23.18 11.15 13.30
CA SER A 234 23.62 9.76 13.36
C SER A 234 22.92 9.04 14.51
N LEU A 235 22.76 7.72 14.39
CA LEU A 235 22.14 6.89 15.43
C LEU A 235 22.76 7.13 16.81
N ASN A 236 21.92 7.45 17.81
CA ASN A 236 22.37 7.65 19.17
C ASN A 236 22.80 6.33 19.79
N LEU A 237 24.11 6.07 19.83
CA LEU A 237 24.67 4.86 20.41
C LEU A 237 24.62 4.82 21.94
N ASN A 238 24.06 5.82 22.63
CA ASN A 238 23.68 5.68 24.04
C ASN A 238 22.29 5.06 24.19
N ASN A 239 21.45 5.09 23.15
CA ASN A 239 20.12 4.47 23.11
C ASN A 239 20.17 3.09 22.43
N TRP A 240 20.94 2.96 21.34
CA TRP A 240 20.90 1.79 20.46
C TRP A 240 22.27 1.11 20.28
N GLN A 241 22.28 -0.18 19.97
CA GLN A 241 23.46 -0.92 19.48
C GLN A 241 23.07 -1.85 18.34
N TYR A 242 23.99 -2.00 17.37
CA TYR A 242 23.87 -2.96 16.28
C TYR A 242 24.12 -4.39 16.74
N MET A 243 23.40 -5.32 16.14
CA MET A 243 23.69 -6.75 16.16
C MET A 243 24.25 -7.18 14.80
N TYR A 244 25.21 -8.10 14.79
CA TYR A 244 26.01 -8.40 13.59
C TYR A 244 25.85 -9.83 13.08
N GLY A 245 25.95 -9.98 11.77
CA GLY A 245 26.02 -11.25 11.06
C GLY A 245 24.68 -11.99 10.98
N ASP A 246 24.78 -13.30 10.85
CA ASP A 246 23.68 -14.25 10.66
C ASP A 246 23.18 -14.88 11.98
N GLY A 247 23.58 -14.35 13.13
CA GLY A 247 23.25 -14.90 14.44
C GLY A 247 24.21 -16.01 14.93
N SER A 248 25.16 -16.47 14.10
CA SER A 248 26.12 -17.51 14.50
C SER A 248 26.97 -17.09 15.70
N ALA A 249 27.36 -15.81 15.79
CA ALA A 249 28.10 -15.26 16.92
C ALA A 249 27.31 -15.29 18.24
N TYR A 250 25.99 -15.38 18.15
CA TYR A 250 25.05 -15.46 19.27
C TYR A 250 24.59 -16.91 19.54
N GLY A 251 25.15 -17.89 18.82
CA GLY A 251 24.80 -19.30 18.98
C GLY A 251 23.49 -19.72 18.31
N ILE A 252 22.91 -18.85 17.47
CA ILE A 252 21.64 -19.05 16.78
C ILE A 252 21.79 -18.72 15.27
N PRO A 253 22.50 -19.54 14.47
CA PRO A 253 22.63 -19.32 13.03
C PRO A 253 21.27 -19.16 12.33
N GLY A 254 21.21 -18.28 11.34
CA GLY A 254 19.95 -17.84 10.72
C GLY A 254 19.00 -17.20 11.72
N TRP A 255 19.55 -16.57 12.76
CA TRP A 255 18.85 -15.99 13.91
C TRP A 255 17.83 -16.92 14.59
N GLY A 256 17.99 -18.24 14.45
CA GLY A 256 17.07 -19.25 14.97
C GLY A 256 15.84 -19.52 14.07
N ASN A 257 15.65 -18.72 13.03
CA ASN A 257 14.48 -18.74 12.16
C ASN A 257 14.77 -19.08 10.70
N ASN A 258 16.02 -19.49 10.38
CA ASN A 258 16.52 -19.68 9.01
C ASN A 258 16.47 -18.40 8.16
N GLU A 259 16.67 -17.26 8.81
CA GLU A 259 16.91 -15.96 8.16
C GLU A 259 18.21 -16.00 7.35
N ILE A 260 18.28 -15.24 6.24
CA ILE A 260 19.39 -15.33 5.28
C ILE A 260 20.20 -14.03 5.11
N GLN A 261 19.78 -12.93 5.73
CA GLN A 261 20.53 -11.68 5.72
C GLN A 261 21.75 -11.71 6.64
N LEU A 262 22.74 -10.88 6.32
CA LEU A 262 23.80 -10.48 7.24
C LEU A 262 23.45 -9.11 7.83
N TYR A 263 23.27 -9.04 9.15
CA TYR A 263 23.11 -7.75 9.83
C TYR A 263 24.45 -7.03 9.99
N GLY A 264 24.45 -5.70 9.81
CA GLY A 264 25.64 -4.86 9.98
C GLY A 264 25.29 -3.42 10.35
N ASP A 265 26.32 -2.58 10.41
CA ASP A 265 26.28 -1.16 10.78
C ASP A 265 26.58 -0.22 9.59
N SER A 266 26.39 -0.72 8.37
CA SER A 266 26.61 0.09 7.16
C SER A 266 25.57 1.21 7.05
N ASP A 267 26.02 2.40 6.66
CA ASP A 267 25.17 3.54 6.33
C ASP A 267 24.22 3.23 5.16
N ALA A 268 24.47 2.18 4.38
CA ALA A 268 23.52 1.70 3.36
C ALA A 268 22.29 1.01 3.98
N ASN A 269 22.43 0.36 5.13
CA ASN A 269 21.37 -0.40 5.79
C ASN A 269 20.75 0.33 6.99
N THR A 270 21.46 1.29 7.59
CA THR A 270 20.92 2.11 8.69
C THR A 270 21.44 3.52 8.62
N TYR A 271 20.53 4.49 8.55
CA TYR A 271 20.86 5.90 8.57
C TYR A 271 19.71 6.71 9.15
N LEU A 272 20.01 7.95 9.52
CA LEU A 272 19.02 8.94 9.92
C LEU A 272 18.91 10.00 8.83
N ALA A 273 17.69 10.35 8.45
CA ALA A 273 17.41 11.39 7.47
C ALA A 273 16.06 12.02 7.77
N ASN A 274 15.93 13.33 7.54
CA ASN A 274 14.65 14.06 7.68
C ASN A 274 13.90 13.86 9.01
N GLY A 275 14.58 13.50 10.10
CA GLY A 275 13.96 13.24 11.41
C GLY A 275 13.49 11.80 11.63
N CYS A 276 13.85 10.86 10.74
CA CYS A 276 13.48 9.45 10.85
C CYS A 276 14.71 8.54 10.87
N LEU A 277 14.56 7.38 11.51
CA LEU A 277 15.45 6.22 11.38
C LEU A 277 15.00 5.35 10.21
N PHE A 278 15.93 4.98 9.35
CA PHE A 278 15.73 4.06 8.24
C PHE A 278 16.49 2.76 8.47
N ILE A 279 15.80 1.62 8.35
CA ILE A 279 16.41 0.29 8.26
C ILE A 279 16.07 -0.29 6.90
N VAL A 280 17.09 -0.57 6.09
CA VAL A 280 16.93 -0.95 4.68
C VAL A 280 17.49 -2.35 4.43
N PRO A 281 16.65 -3.35 4.10
CA PRO A 281 17.15 -4.61 3.57
C PRO A 281 17.63 -4.41 2.12
N ARG A 282 18.84 -4.88 1.82
CA ARG A 282 19.49 -4.71 0.52
C ARG A 282 20.02 -6.02 -0.02
N TYR A 283 20.21 -6.08 -1.32
CA TYR A 283 20.81 -7.22 -2.01
C TYR A 283 22.09 -6.77 -2.74
N ASP A 284 23.19 -7.48 -2.51
CA ASP A 284 24.43 -7.33 -3.27
C ASP A 284 24.50 -8.44 -4.33
N ALA A 285 24.23 -8.08 -5.58
CA ALA A 285 24.30 -9.01 -6.71
C ALA A 285 25.72 -9.52 -6.99
N SER A 286 26.77 -8.79 -6.56
CA SER A 286 28.16 -9.18 -6.79
C SER A 286 28.59 -10.36 -5.92
N THR A 287 28.03 -10.45 -4.71
CA THR A 287 28.28 -11.54 -3.76
C THR A 287 27.08 -12.47 -3.58
N ASN A 288 25.94 -12.17 -4.21
CA ASN A 288 24.66 -12.85 -4.03
C ASN A 288 24.30 -12.93 -2.53
N THR A 289 24.31 -11.79 -1.84
CA THR A 289 24.15 -11.70 -0.39
C THR A 289 23.11 -10.66 -0.02
N PHE A 290 22.25 -10.98 0.94
CA PHE A 290 21.32 -10.03 1.54
C PHE A 290 21.96 -9.37 2.76
N PHE A 291 21.79 -8.06 2.89
CA PHE A 291 22.23 -7.26 4.03
C PHE A 291 21.05 -6.52 4.63
N SER A 292 21.07 -6.29 5.94
CA SER A 292 20.06 -5.49 6.63
C SER A 292 20.64 -4.96 7.94
N SER A 293 19.80 -4.45 8.84
CA SER A 293 20.19 -4.07 10.19
C SER A 293 19.24 -4.61 11.25
N ARG A 294 19.81 -4.79 12.45
CA ARG A 294 19.11 -5.18 13.67
C ARG A 294 19.67 -4.36 14.82
N LEU A 295 18.85 -3.46 15.34
CA LEU A 295 19.17 -2.60 16.47
C LEU A 295 18.54 -3.15 17.73
N ARG A 296 19.17 -2.89 18.88
CA ARG A 296 18.56 -3.13 20.19
C ARG A 296 18.93 -2.07 21.22
N SER A 297 18.07 -1.84 22.20
CA SER A 297 18.32 -0.93 23.33
C SER A 297 18.85 -1.61 24.60
N PHE A 298 19.32 -2.86 24.49
CA PHE A 298 19.90 -3.64 25.59
C PHE A 298 21.01 -2.88 26.32
N GLU A 299 20.99 -2.88 27.65
CA GLU A 299 21.87 -2.16 28.58
C GLU A 299 21.91 -0.63 28.37
N LYS A 300 20.90 -0.07 27.69
CA LYS A 300 20.83 1.34 27.29
C LYS A 300 19.51 1.99 27.67
N GLN A 301 18.42 1.45 27.14
CA GLN A 301 17.07 1.85 27.49
C GLN A 301 16.22 0.62 27.75
N GLU A 302 15.67 0.57 28.96
CA GLU A 302 14.75 -0.46 29.43
C GLU A 302 13.34 0.10 29.56
N PHE A 303 12.37 -0.80 29.49
CA PHE A 303 10.96 -0.50 29.57
C PHE A 303 10.33 -1.48 30.57
N GLN A 304 9.52 -0.95 31.50
CA GLN A 304 8.75 -1.75 32.44
C GLN A 304 7.49 -0.99 32.86
N PHE A 305 6.33 -1.50 32.44
CA PHE A 305 5.03 -0.86 32.64
C PHE A 305 4.91 0.55 32.04
N GLY A 306 3.67 1.02 31.88
CA GLY A 306 3.36 2.31 31.28
C GLY A 306 2.87 2.17 29.85
N ARG A 307 3.25 3.13 29.01
CA ARG A 307 2.88 3.15 27.58
C ARG A 307 4.13 3.32 26.73
N ILE A 308 4.24 2.53 25.67
CA ILE A 308 5.28 2.66 24.65
C ILE A 308 4.59 2.97 23.34
N ASP A 309 5.00 4.03 22.64
CA ASP A 309 4.52 4.37 21.30
C ASP A 309 5.69 4.30 20.31
N VAL A 310 5.46 3.69 19.15
CA VAL A 310 6.38 3.73 18.02
C VAL A 310 5.62 4.20 16.79
N SER A 311 6.08 5.28 16.16
CA SER A 311 5.53 5.76 14.88
C SER A 311 6.38 5.23 13.73
N PHE A 312 5.78 4.46 12.82
CA PHE A 312 6.50 3.69 11.83
C PHE A 312 5.76 3.50 10.50
N SER A 313 6.53 3.16 9.47
CA SER A 313 6.07 2.45 8.28
C SER A 313 6.98 1.26 7.95
N VAL A 314 6.44 0.23 7.30
CA VAL A 314 7.14 -1.04 7.00
C VAL A 314 7.39 -1.26 5.50
N PRO A 315 8.42 -2.03 5.12
CA PRO A 315 8.69 -2.36 3.73
C PRO A 315 7.65 -3.33 3.12
N GLU A 316 7.38 -3.19 1.82
CA GLU A 316 6.55 -4.09 1.00
C GLU A 316 7.41 -4.83 -0.04
N ILE A 317 8.08 -5.90 0.37
CA ILE A 317 8.97 -6.70 -0.51
C ILE A 317 8.71 -8.18 -0.25
N ASN A 318 8.66 -9.04 -1.26
CA ASN A 318 8.51 -10.47 -0.99
C ASN A 318 9.71 -11.02 -0.19
N GLY A 319 9.43 -11.85 0.80
CA GLY A 319 10.46 -12.48 1.62
C GLY A 319 11.05 -11.59 2.72
N VAL A 320 10.56 -10.36 2.96
CA VAL A 320 10.96 -9.60 4.16
C VAL A 320 10.12 -9.94 5.38
N TRP A 321 10.69 -9.71 6.56
CA TRP A 321 10.05 -9.80 7.87
C TRP A 321 10.51 -8.63 8.74
N PRO A 322 9.87 -7.46 8.61
CA PRO A 322 10.07 -6.33 9.52
C PRO A 322 9.48 -6.62 10.91
N ALA A 323 10.23 -6.23 11.95
CA ALA A 323 9.83 -6.43 13.34
C ALA A 323 10.17 -5.23 14.25
N ILE A 324 9.23 -4.87 15.11
CA ILE A 324 9.38 -3.99 16.27
C ILE A 324 8.92 -4.78 17.49
N TRP A 325 9.86 -5.11 18.36
CA TRP A 325 9.64 -6.14 19.38
C TRP A 325 10.57 -5.92 20.57
N MET A 326 10.42 -6.74 21.60
CA MET A 326 11.13 -6.58 22.85
C MET A 326 11.58 -7.92 23.41
N MET A 327 12.78 -7.92 23.99
CA MET A 327 13.38 -9.06 24.69
C MET A 327 13.69 -8.67 26.14
N PRO A 328 13.75 -9.63 27.07
CA PRO A 328 14.04 -9.34 28.47
C PRO A 328 15.44 -8.73 28.62
N GLU A 329 15.56 -7.74 29.50
CA GLU A 329 16.84 -7.17 29.88
C GLU A 329 17.69 -8.19 30.66
N GLU A 330 17.05 -9.04 31.44
CA GLU A 330 17.69 -10.17 32.09
C GLU A 330 16.92 -11.46 31.84
N SER A 331 17.63 -12.53 31.51
CA SER A 331 17.04 -13.88 31.36
C SER A 331 16.81 -14.57 32.72
N ILE A 332 16.05 -13.92 33.62
CA ILE A 332 15.85 -14.31 35.02
C ILE A 332 15.30 -15.74 35.15
N TYR A 333 14.43 -16.15 34.23
CA TYR A 333 13.76 -17.45 34.23
C TYR A 333 14.42 -18.47 33.28
N GLY A 334 15.56 -18.14 32.69
CA GLY A 334 16.27 -18.94 31.69
C GLY A 334 16.21 -18.33 30.28
N GLY A 335 16.82 -19.00 29.31
CA GLY A 335 16.83 -18.54 27.92
C GLY A 335 15.43 -18.53 27.29
N TRP A 336 15.34 -18.01 26.06
CA TRP A 336 14.09 -17.99 25.30
C TRP A 336 13.42 -19.38 25.19
N PRO A 337 12.09 -19.50 25.35
CA PRO A 337 11.11 -18.44 25.58
C PRO A 337 10.82 -18.18 27.07
N ALA A 338 11.58 -18.79 27.99
CA ALA A 338 11.24 -18.81 29.42
C ALA A 338 11.19 -17.41 30.06
N SER A 339 12.04 -16.49 29.60
CA SER A 339 12.08 -15.09 30.09
C SER A 339 11.27 -14.12 29.24
N GLY A 340 10.45 -14.60 28.31
CA GLY A 340 9.51 -13.79 27.54
C GLY A 340 10.07 -13.20 26.24
N GLU A 341 9.14 -12.80 25.38
CA GLU A 341 9.31 -11.97 24.17
C GLU A 341 7.99 -11.23 23.93
N ILE A 342 8.04 -9.97 23.50
CA ILE A 342 6.87 -9.13 23.25
C ILE A 342 6.99 -8.51 21.86
N ASP A 343 6.14 -8.93 20.94
CA ASP A 343 6.12 -8.45 19.57
C ASP A 343 5.02 -7.40 19.41
N LEU A 344 5.44 -6.16 19.17
CA LEU A 344 4.53 -5.04 18.93
C LEU A 344 4.12 -5.01 17.47
N VAL A 345 5.05 -5.29 16.57
CA VAL A 345 4.84 -5.34 15.13
C VAL A 345 5.65 -6.47 14.57
N GLU A 346 4.97 -7.41 13.94
CA GLU A 346 5.55 -8.22 12.88
C GLU A 346 4.63 -8.16 11.66
N THR A 347 5.22 -8.11 10.48
CA THR A 347 4.53 -8.37 9.22
C THR A 347 5.48 -9.05 8.25
N LYS A 348 5.05 -9.31 7.03
CA LYS A 348 5.85 -10.04 6.05
C LYS A 348 5.46 -9.74 4.61
N ASP A 349 6.39 -10.07 3.72
CA ASP A 349 6.17 -10.00 2.27
C ASP A 349 5.63 -8.61 1.86
N THR A 350 4.72 -8.57 0.87
CA THR A 350 3.95 -7.39 0.50
C THR A 350 2.66 -7.22 1.33
N THR A 351 2.51 -7.96 2.44
CA THR A 351 1.26 -7.99 3.24
C THR A 351 1.21 -6.92 4.32
N SER A 352 1.50 -5.67 3.95
CA SER A 352 1.51 -4.50 4.86
C SER A 352 0.18 -4.22 5.56
N GLN A 353 -0.92 -4.86 5.17
CA GLN A 353 -2.22 -4.74 5.84
C GLN A 353 -2.34 -5.67 7.04
N ILE A 354 -1.43 -6.64 7.20
CA ILE A 354 -1.53 -7.67 8.22
C ILE A 354 -0.48 -7.39 9.30
N LEU A 355 -0.95 -7.07 10.50
CA LEU A 355 -0.14 -6.95 11.70
C LEU A 355 -0.28 -8.20 12.55
N TYR A 356 0.87 -8.73 12.96
CA TYR A 356 0.97 -9.76 13.97
C TYR A 356 1.51 -9.12 15.24
N THR A 357 0.78 -9.32 16.34
CA THR A 357 1.23 -8.97 17.69
C THR A 357 1.23 -10.25 18.52
N THR A 358 2.35 -10.58 19.12
CA THR A 358 2.53 -11.87 19.80
C THR A 358 3.28 -11.68 21.11
N ILE A 359 3.03 -12.55 22.07
CA ILE A 359 3.90 -12.77 23.20
C ILE A 359 4.34 -14.23 23.21
N HIS A 360 5.62 -14.47 23.47
CA HIS A 360 6.20 -15.80 23.60
C HIS A 360 6.63 -16.01 25.05
N TYR A 361 6.27 -17.14 25.64
CA TYR A 361 6.57 -17.43 27.05
C TYR A 361 6.58 -18.93 27.34
N GLY A 362 6.89 -19.27 28.59
CA GLY A 362 6.71 -20.60 29.16
C GLY A 362 8.03 -21.32 29.45
N ILE A 363 8.23 -21.67 30.73
CA ILE A 363 9.45 -22.34 31.20
C ILE A 363 9.51 -23.80 30.77
N GLU A 364 8.41 -24.55 30.99
CA GLU A 364 8.38 -25.99 30.73
C GLU A 364 8.04 -26.31 29.27
N ASN A 365 7.15 -25.51 28.67
CA ASN A 365 6.68 -25.68 27.31
C ASN A 365 6.58 -24.31 26.66
N TYR A 366 7.03 -24.21 25.41
CA TYR A 366 6.84 -23.04 24.58
C TYR A 366 5.34 -22.75 24.39
N ARG A 367 4.94 -21.51 24.69
CA ARG A 367 3.58 -21.00 24.55
C ARG A 367 3.62 -19.64 23.88
N THR A 368 2.51 -19.33 23.21
CA THR A 368 2.29 -18.04 22.57
C THR A 368 0.87 -17.57 22.82
N ALA A 369 0.68 -16.26 22.93
CA ALA A 369 -0.62 -15.63 22.77
C ALA A 369 -0.45 -14.46 21.82
N GLY A 370 -1.28 -14.39 20.79
CA GLY A 370 -1.14 -13.34 19.78
C GLY A 370 -2.43 -13.10 19.02
N ARG A 371 -2.43 -12.04 18.22
CA ARG A 371 -3.53 -11.66 17.35
C ARG A 371 -2.99 -11.24 16.00
N VAL A 372 -3.69 -11.68 14.96
CA VAL A 372 -3.56 -11.16 13.60
C VAL A 372 -4.62 -10.07 13.43
N THR A 373 -4.17 -8.86 13.15
CA THR A 373 -5.03 -7.72 12.86
C THR A 373 -4.89 -7.40 11.39
N ASN A 374 -6.01 -7.48 10.65
CA ASN A 374 -6.05 -7.08 9.26
C ASN A 374 -6.61 -5.66 9.18
N PHE A 375 -5.81 -4.74 8.66
CA PHE A 375 -6.21 -3.37 8.39
C PHE A 375 -6.89 -3.29 7.02
N PRO A 376 -7.93 -2.45 6.86
CA PRO A 376 -8.29 -2.02 5.53
C PRO A 376 -7.05 -1.33 4.93
N PHE A 377 -6.71 -1.64 3.69
CA PHE A 377 -5.63 -1.06 2.89
C PHE A 377 -5.37 0.47 3.07
N LEU A 378 -6.37 1.33 3.38
CA LEU A 378 -6.17 2.77 3.66
C LEU A 378 -5.28 3.00 4.88
N ASN A 379 -5.27 2.05 5.81
CA ASN A 379 -4.47 2.03 7.02
C ASN A 379 -3.37 0.95 6.94
N LYS A 380 -2.79 0.73 5.76
CA LYS A 380 -1.67 -0.20 5.62
C LYS A 380 -0.45 0.28 6.41
N LEU A 381 0.29 -0.66 6.97
CA LEU A 381 1.48 -0.40 7.78
C LEU A 381 2.62 0.23 6.98
N SER A 382 2.57 0.18 5.65
CA SER A 382 3.62 0.68 4.75
C SER A 382 3.38 2.09 4.22
N ASN A 383 2.36 2.79 4.72
CA ASN A 383 2.10 4.17 4.30
C ASN A 383 3.20 5.10 4.87
N VAL A 384 4.07 5.60 3.99
CA VAL A 384 5.23 6.43 4.34
C VAL A 384 4.85 7.89 4.57
N GLU A 385 3.75 8.36 3.98
CA GLU A 385 3.24 9.74 4.16
C GLU A 385 2.39 9.85 5.45
N GLU A 386 1.78 8.75 5.89
CA GLU A 386 1.00 8.67 7.13
C GLU A 386 1.43 7.44 7.96
N HIS A 387 2.51 7.60 8.74
CA HIS A 387 2.98 6.54 9.63
C HIS A 387 1.89 6.09 10.61
N ASN A 388 1.86 4.79 10.87
CA ASN A 388 1.05 4.21 11.92
C ASN A 388 1.75 4.36 13.27
N ILE A 389 0.98 4.52 14.33
CA ILE A 389 1.48 4.49 15.71
C ILE A 389 1.03 3.18 16.34
N ILE A 390 1.97 2.28 16.59
CA ILE A 390 1.73 1.12 17.46
C ILE A 390 1.98 1.56 18.91
N SER A 391 1.06 1.22 19.79
CA SER A 391 1.18 1.47 21.22
C SER A 391 1.06 0.18 22.01
N LEU A 392 1.95 -0.02 22.97
CA LEU A 392 1.79 -1.04 24.02
C LEU A 392 1.49 -0.34 25.34
N ILE A 393 0.29 -0.56 25.87
CA ILE A 393 -0.04 -0.27 27.27
C ILE A 393 0.26 -1.52 28.07
N TRP A 394 1.08 -1.38 29.10
CA TRP A 394 1.59 -2.50 29.88
C TRP A 394 1.49 -2.17 31.37
N ASP A 395 0.90 -3.07 32.16
CA ASP A 395 0.94 -3.01 33.60
C ASP A 395 1.14 -4.41 34.21
N GLU A 396 1.01 -4.51 35.53
CA GLU A 396 1.22 -5.76 36.27
C GLU A 396 0.20 -6.85 35.92
N ASP A 397 -0.93 -6.49 35.30
CA ASP A 397 -2.06 -7.39 35.06
C ASP A 397 -2.22 -7.75 33.57
N SER A 398 -1.76 -6.88 32.66
CA SER A 398 -2.09 -7.00 31.25
C SER A 398 -1.16 -6.28 30.28
N PHE A 399 -1.33 -6.66 29.01
CA PHE A 399 -0.91 -5.88 27.85
C PHE A 399 -2.13 -5.47 27.03
N SER A 400 -2.12 -4.26 26.48
CA SER A 400 -3.04 -3.80 25.44
C SER A 400 -2.25 -3.17 24.30
N TRP A 401 -2.38 -3.72 23.10
CA TRP A 401 -1.86 -3.16 21.85
C TRP A 401 -2.91 -2.26 21.22
N LEU A 402 -2.51 -1.08 20.80
CA LEU A 402 -3.33 -0.15 20.05
C LEU A 402 -2.63 0.24 18.76
N VAL A 403 -3.39 0.44 17.69
CA VAL A 403 -2.90 1.08 16.47
C VAL A 403 -3.67 2.38 16.25
N ASN A 404 -2.94 3.49 16.13
CA ASN A 404 -3.51 4.83 15.99
C ASN A 404 -4.56 5.13 17.08
N ASN A 405 -4.23 4.79 18.34
CA ASN A 405 -5.11 4.88 19.51
C ASN A 405 -6.36 3.97 19.51
N ASN A 406 -6.50 3.05 18.56
CA ASN A 406 -7.56 2.04 18.57
C ASN A 406 -7.04 0.74 19.13
N GLU A 407 -7.63 0.22 20.22
CA GLU A 407 -7.24 -1.07 20.79
C GLU A 407 -7.47 -2.21 19.78
N VAL A 408 -6.39 -2.92 19.48
CA VAL A 408 -6.39 -4.06 18.56
C VAL A 408 -6.19 -5.38 19.29
N TYR A 409 -5.56 -5.43 20.45
CA TYR A 409 -5.43 -6.69 21.19
C TYR A 409 -5.20 -6.44 22.67
N THR A 410 -5.81 -7.25 23.53
CA THR A 410 -5.57 -7.20 24.98
C THR A 410 -5.37 -8.60 25.51
N VAL A 411 -4.32 -8.76 26.33
CA VAL A 411 -3.99 -9.99 27.03
C VAL A 411 -3.97 -9.73 28.52
N ASN A 412 -4.86 -10.40 29.25
CA ASN A 412 -4.82 -10.42 30.71
C ASN A 412 -3.95 -11.60 31.16
N PHE A 413 -2.92 -11.34 31.97
CA PHE A 413 -1.98 -12.37 32.43
C PHE A 413 -2.67 -13.49 33.21
N SER A 414 -3.71 -13.15 33.98
CA SER A 414 -4.53 -14.13 34.72
C SER A 414 -5.26 -15.14 33.83
N ALA A 415 -5.42 -14.85 32.54
CA ALA A 415 -6.06 -15.74 31.56
C ALA A 415 -5.06 -16.65 30.81
N LEU A 416 -3.75 -16.43 30.99
CA LEU A 416 -2.72 -17.19 30.28
C LEU A 416 -2.37 -18.48 31.01
N GLU A 417 -2.53 -19.61 30.32
CA GLU A 417 -2.12 -20.91 30.84
C GLU A 417 -0.59 -21.01 30.85
N GLY A 418 -0.02 -21.52 31.95
CA GLY A 418 1.41 -21.81 32.06
C GLY A 418 2.30 -20.56 32.05
N LEU A 419 1.75 -19.40 32.42
CA LEU A 419 2.49 -18.15 32.51
C LEU A 419 3.41 -18.11 33.74
N ASP A 420 3.06 -18.75 34.85
CA ASP A 420 3.78 -18.65 36.12
C ASP A 420 5.16 -19.37 36.08
N PRO A 421 6.26 -18.71 36.52
CA PRO A 421 6.39 -17.31 36.91
C PRO A 421 6.28 -16.37 35.71
N ASN A 422 5.55 -15.25 35.88
CA ASN A 422 5.25 -14.33 34.79
C ASN A 422 6.49 -13.52 34.36
N PRO A 423 7.08 -13.78 33.17
CA PRO A 423 8.25 -13.04 32.71
C PRO A 423 7.93 -11.57 32.40
N PHE A 424 6.66 -11.24 32.11
CA PHE A 424 6.21 -9.90 31.74
C PHE A 424 6.04 -8.94 32.93
N LEU A 425 6.51 -9.34 34.12
CA LEU A 425 6.70 -8.45 35.26
C LEU A 425 8.13 -7.90 35.33
N GLU A 426 9.04 -8.38 34.50
CA GLU A 426 10.43 -7.95 34.44
C GLU A 426 10.63 -6.82 33.42
N SER A 427 11.83 -6.24 33.38
CA SER A 427 12.18 -5.18 32.41
C SER A 427 12.62 -5.76 31.06
N PHE A 428 12.26 -5.08 29.98
CA PHE A 428 12.57 -5.47 28.61
C PHE A 428 13.31 -4.34 27.87
N HIS A 429 14.08 -4.69 26.84
CA HIS A 429 14.64 -3.75 25.88
C HIS A 429 14.03 -3.96 24.50
N MET A 430 14.04 -2.92 23.68
CA MET A 430 13.47 -2.92 22.34
C MET A 430 14.46 -3.43 21.29
N LEU A 431 13.93 -4.07 20.25
CA LEU A 431 14.61 -4.46 19.03
C LEU A 431 13.86 -3.93 17.81
N LEU A 432 14.62 -3.47 16.82
CA LEU A 432 14.15 -2.94 15.55
C LEU A 432 14.93 -3.61 14.42
N ASN A 433 14.27 -4.32 13.51
CA ASN A 433 14.97 -4.97 12.39
C ASN A 433 14.07 -5.24 11.18
N VAL A 434 14.72 -5.53 10.06
CA VAL A 434 14.08 -6.16 8.90
C VAL A 434 14.84 -7.42 8.52
N ALA A 435 14.26 -8.57 8.81
CA ALA A 435 14.81 -9.86 8.38
C ALA A 435 14.49 -10.12 6.90
N VAL A 436 15.29 -10.99 6.28
CA VAL A 436 15.09 -11.48 4.91
C VAL A 436 15.08 -13.00 4.93
N GLY A 437 14.05 -13.60 4.34
CA GLY A 437 13.77 -15.02 4.42
C GLY A 437 13.37 -15.47 5.82
N GLY A 438 13.61 -16.75 6.11
CA GLY A 438 13.17 -17.40 7.33
C GLY A 438 11.84 -18.15 7.19
N HIS A 439 11.36 -18.68 8.31
CA HIS A 439 10.15 -19.52 8.34
C HIS A 439 8.82 -18.76 8.31
N PHE A 440 8.84 -17.46 8.62
CA PHE A 440 7.63 -16.67 8.75
C PHE A 440 7.12 -16.07 7.43
N PRO A 441 7.98 -15.45 6.58
CA PRO A 441 7.60 -15.06 5.22
C PRO A 441 7.01 -16.21 4.41
N ALA A 442 5.98 -15.94 3.62
CA ALA A 442 5.36 -16.93 2.76
C ALA A 442 6.03 -17.02 1.38
N GLN A 443 6.73 -15.96 0.98
CA GLN A 443 7.47 -15.91 -0.28
C GLN A 443 8.97 -16.06 -0.05
N LEU A 444 9.66 -16.60 -1.05
CA LEU A 444 11.11 -16.59 -1.07
C LEU A 444 11.60 -15.21 -1.50
N PRO A 445 12.68 -14.68 -0.89
CA PRO A 445 13.25 -13.42 -1.32
C PRO A 445 13.85 -13.56 -2.73
N VAL A 446 13.52 -12.61 -3.61
CA VAL A 446 14.05 -12.49 -4.97
C VAL A 446 14.94 -11.25 -5.00
N GLY A 447 16.24 -11.43 -5.26
CA GLY A 447 17.24 -10.36 -5.10
C GLY A 447 16.92 -9.09 -5.87
N GLU A 448 16.35 -9.23 -7.08
CA GLU A 448 15.94 -8.12 -7.95
C GLU A 448 14.80 -7.25 -7.38
N GLU A 449 14.05 -7.76 -6.41
CA GLU A 449 13.00 -6.97 -5.73
C GLU A 449 13.58 -6.05 -4.64
N PHE A 450 14.78 -6.33 -4.14
CA PHE A 450 15.46 -5.54 -3.12
C PHE A 450 16.23 -4.39 -3.76
N CYS A 451 16.51 -3.35 -2.97
CA CYS A 451 17.44 -2.32 -3.41
C CYS A 451 18.85 -2.90 -3.53
N ASN A 452 19.56 -2.59 -4.62
CA ASN A 452 20.97 -2.94 -4.72
C ASN A 452 21.76 -2.25 -3.61
N TYR A 453 22.89 -2.82 -3.23
CA TYR A 453 23.67 -2.35 -2.08
C TYR A 453 24.05 -0.85 -2.14
N ASP A 454 24.46 -0.37 -3.31
CA ASP A 454 24.97 1.00 -3.51
C ASP A 454 23.93 1.96 -4.12
N ASP A 455 22.72 1.48 -4.42
CA ASP A 455 21.70 2.27 -5.12
C ASP A 455 20.80 3.02 -4.15
N GLU A 456 20.22 4.10 -4.65
CA GLU A 456 19.08 4.74 -4.03
C GLU A 456 17.92 3.74 -3.85
N CYS A 457 17.17 3.89 -2.76
CA CYS A 457 16.14 2.94 -2.36
C CYS A 457 14.83 3.66 -2.11
N LEU A 458 13.73 3.07 -2.58
CA LEU A 458 12.38 3.60 -2.42
C LEU A 458 11.95 3.45 -0.96
N ASP A 459 11.20 4.41 -0.43
CA ASP A 459 10.72 4.37 0.97
C ASP A 459 9.81 3.16 1.24
N SER A 460 9.04 2.71 0.25
CA SER A 460 8.25 1.47 0.32
C SER A 460 9.08 0.21 0.53
N LYS A 461 10.41 0.29 0.44
CA LYS A 461 11.35 -0.81 0.68
C LYS A 461 12.12 -0.66 1.99
N LYS A 462 11.74 0.28 2.85
CA LYS A 462 12.42 0.60 4.12
C LYS A 462 11.49 0.37 5.30
N LEU A 463 12.05 -0.02 6.45
CA LEU A 463 11.40 0.20 7.74
C LEU A 463 11.78 1.61 8.18
N ILE A 464 10.79 2.49 8.32
CA ILE A 464 10.98 3.89 8.67
C ILE A 464 10.35 4.12 10.03
N ILE A 465 11.09 4.76 10.94
CA ILE A 465 10.63 5.02 12.30
C ILE A 465 10.85 6.50 12.60
N ASP A 466 9.76 7.19 12.93
CA ASP A 466 9.74 8.63 13.25
C ASP A 466 10.15 8.87 14.69
N TYR A 467 9.58 8.09 15.61
CA TYR A 467 9.99 8.13 17.01
C TYR A 467 9.69 6.82 17.74
N VAL A 468 10.42 6.62 18.84
CA VAL A 468 10.05 5.73 19.94
C VAL A 468 9.84 6.58 21.18
N ALA A 469 8.72 6.44 21.86
CA ALA A 469 8.39 7.19 23.06
C ALA A 469 7.90 6.29 24.18
N TYR A 470 8.36 6.57 25.40
CA TYR A 470 8.03 5.81 26.60
C TYR A 470 7.48 6.72 27.69
N TYR A 471 6.33 6.31 28.23
CA TYR A 471 5.57 7.07 29.19
C TYR A 471 5.34 6.25 30.46
N SER A 472 5.56 6.86 31.62
CA SER A 472 5.14 6.32 32.90
C SER A 472 3.69 6.70 33.19
N LYS A 473 2.92 5.80 33.80
CA LYS A 473 1.56 6.11 34.28
C LYS A 473 1.63 7.07 35.49
N ASP A 474 0.76 8.07 35.51
CA ASP A 474 0.65 9.01 36.63
C ASP A 474 0.21 8.25 37.90
N THR A 475 0.83 8.59 39.04
CA THR A 475 0.57 7.98 40.35
C THR A 475 -0.59 8.64 41.11
#